data_AF-A0A7V8NWY2-F1
#
_entry.id   AF-A0A7V8NWY2-F1
#
_cell.length_a   1.000
_cell.length_b   1.000
_cell.length_c   1.000
_cell.angle_alpha   90.00
_cell.angle_beta   90.00
_cell.angle_gamma   90.00
#
_symmetry.space_group_name_H-M   'P 1'
#
loop_
_entity.id
_entity.type
_entity.pdbx_description
1 polymer ?
#
loop_
_entity_poly.entity_id
_entity_poly.type
_entity_poly.pdbx_seq_one_letter_code
_entity_poly.pdbx_strand_id
1 'polypeptide(L)'
;MTFLSDKALERLRSHQAPDLSGTRYTLGELIARGGMGAVYAAEDKKLGRRVALKVLDTPDGNGELTCRLMREARILAQLEHPGIVPVHDVGALPDGRVFYTMKFVEGLRLDKYIV
;
A
#
# COMPACT_ATOMS: atom_id res chain seq x y z
N MET A 1 -23.18 10.40 -18.30
CA MET A 1 -23.16 9.54 -17.10
C MET A 1 -22.39 8.28 -17.44
N THR A 2 -21.09 8.23 -17.12
CA THR A 2 -20.24 7.08 -17.46
C THR A 2 -20.51 5.97 -16.46
N PHE A 3 -21.23 4.94 -16.89
CA PHE A 3 -21.43 3.73 -16.10
C PHE A 3 -20.08 3.03 -15.92
N LEU A 4 -19.70 2.80 -14.65
CA LEU A 4 -18.57 1.94 -14.31
C LEU A 4 -18.89 0.54 -14.85
N SER A 5 -17.94 -0.09 -15.55
CA SER A 5 -18.12 -1.45 -16.06
C SER A 5 -18.28 -2.45 -14.93
N ASP A 6 -18.95 -3.57 -15.18
CA ASP A 6 -19.16 -4.63 -14.17
C ASP A 6 -17.84 -5.12 -13.56
N LYS A 7 -16.75 -5.17 -14.33
CA LYS A 7 -15.39 -5.46 -13.83
C LYS A 7 -14.84 -4.39 -12.87
N ALA A 8 -15.16 -3.11 -13.07
CA ALA A 8 -14.75 -2.04 -12.18
C ALA A 8 -15.53 -2.09 -10.85
N LEU A 9 -16.81 -2.46 -10.91
CA LEU A 9 -17.66 -2.71 -9.75
C LEU A 9 -17.26 -3.98 -8.99
N GLU A 10 -16.92 -5.07 -9.69
CA GLU A 10 -16.37 -6.30 -9.10
C GLU A 10 -15.05 -6.04 -8.40
N ARG A 11 -14.15 -5.26 -9.02
CA ARG A 11 -12.94 -4.77 -8.37
C ARG A 11 -13.33 -4.02 -7.11
N LEU A 12 -14.17 -2.99 -7.16
CA LEU A 12 -14.57 -2.24 -5.95
C LEU A 12 -15.18 -3.12 -4.83
N ARG A 13 -15.91 -4.19 -5.18
CA ARG A 13 -16.59 -5.09 -4.24
C ARG A 13 -15.72 -6.18 -3.62
N SER A 14 -14.60 -6.55 -4.24
CA SER A 14 -13.70 -7.61 -3.73
C SER A 14 -12.59 -7.12 -2.80
N HIS A 15 -12.50 -5.81 -2.55
CA HIS A 15 -11.45 -5.23 -1.72
C HIS A 15 -11.74 -5.37 -0.24
N GLN A 16 -11.13 -6.38 0.37
CA GLN A 16 -11.08 -6.50 1.83
C GLN A 16 -9.98 -5.60 2.37
N ALA A 17 -10.34 -4.69 3.29
CA ALA A 17 -9.36 -3.94 4.07
C ALA A 17 -8.34 -4.91 4.68
N PRO A 18 -7.04 -4.58 4.66
CA PRO A 18 -6.02 -5.48 5.17
C PRO A 18 -6.24 -5.73 6.66
N ASP A 19 -6.33 -6.99 7.05
CA ASP A 19 -6.28 -7.34 8.47
C ASP A 19 -4.84 -7.23 8.94
N LEU A 20 -4.56 -6.24 9.78
CA LEU A 20 -3.25 -6.02 10.38
C LEU A 20 -3.12 -6.71 11.76
N SER A 21 -4.08 -7.56 12.13
CA SER A 21 -3.98 -8.38 13.34
C SER A 21 -2.68 -9.20 13.33
N GLY A 22 -2.01 -9.28 14.48
CA GLY A 22 -0.69 -9.91 14.60
C GLY A 22 0.50 -9.05 14.11
N THR A 23 0.26 -7.87 13.54
CA THR A 23 1.33 -6.91 13.21
C THR A 23 1.44 -5.81 14.28
N ARG A 24 2.52 -5.01 14.20
CA ARG A 24 2.69 -3.83 15.05
C ARG A 24 1.92 -2.59 14.57
N TYR A 25 1.23 -2.70 13.44
CA TYR A 25 0.59 -1.57 12.78
C TYR A 25 -0.91 -1.53 13.09
N THR A 26 -1.45 -0.32 13.21
CA THR A 26 -2.91 -0.08 13.23
C THR A 26 -3.32 0.52 11.90
N LEU A 27 -4.36 -0.02 11.26
CA LEU A 27 -4.84 0.46 9.97
C LEU A 27 -5.52 1.83 10.13
N GLY A 28 -5.15 2.77 9.26
CA GLY A 28 -5.81 4.06 9.12
C GLY A 28 -6.60 4.15 7.81
N GLU A 29 -6.77 5.37 7.32
CA GLU A 29 -7.54 5.65 6.11
C GLU A 29 -6.84 5.19 4.82
N LEU A 30 -7.63 4.90 3.78
CA LEU A 30 -7.13 4.65 2.44
C LEU A 30 -6.61 5.96 1.82
N ILE A 31 -5.34 5.99 1.42
CA ILE A 31 -4.70 7.14 0.77
C ILE A 31 -4.86 7.07 -0.75
N ALA A 32 -4.56 5.90 -1.31
CA ALA A 32 -4.55 5.71 -2.75
C ALA A 32 -4.82 4.26 -3.13
N ARG A 33 -5.31 4.07 -4.35
CA ARG A 33 -5.50 2.76 -4.98
C ARG A 33 -4.95 2.80 -6.40
N GLY A 34 -4.32 1.72 -6.83
CA GLY A 34 -3.74 1.58 -8.16
C GLY A 34 -3.80 0.14 -8.66
N GLY A 35 -3.17 -0.14 -9.80
CA GLY A 35 -3.30 -1.44 -10.46
C GLY A 35 -2.71 -2.64 -9.70
N MET A 36 -1.76 -2.42 -8.78
CA MET A 36 -1.10 -3.50 -8.02
C MET A 36 -1.67 -3.65 -6.59
N GLY A 37 -2.46 -2.70 -6.11
CA GLY A 37 -2.91 -2.71 -4.72
C GLY A 37 -3.32 -1.34 -4.20
N ALA A 38 -3.36 -1.25 -2.87
CA ALA A 38 -3.78 -0.06 -2.14
C ALA A 38 -2.67 0.44 -1.20
N VAL A 39 -2.71 1.74 -0.94
CA VAL A 39 -1.87 2.42 0.06
C VAL A 39 -2.78 2.98 1.14
N TYR A 40 -2.55 2.58 2.38
CA TYR A 40 -3.26 3.06 3.56
C TYR A 40 -2.32 3.90 4.42
N ALA A 41 -2.87 4.85 5.17
CA ALA A 41 -2.19 5.32 6.35
C ALA A 41 -2.21 4.20 7.40
N ALA A 42 -1.16 4.13 8.21
CA ALA A 42 -1.11 3.25 9.35
C ALA A 42 -0.30 3.90 10.47
N GLU A 43 -0.55 3.46 11.70
CA GLU A 43 0.24 3.84 12.87
C GLU A 43 1.19 2.69 13.23
N ASP A 44 2.49 2.94 13.27
CA ASP A 44 3.46 2.03 13.87
C ASP A 44 3.40 2.17 15.40
N LYS A 45 2.69 1.27 16.08
CA LYS A 45 2.49 1.33 17.54
C LYS A 45 3.79 1.18 18.33
N LYS A 46 4.83 0.60 17.75
CA LYS A 46 6.11 0.40 18.44
C LYS A 46 6.95 1.68 18.43
N LEU A 47 6.88 2.45 17.35
CA LEU A 47 7.68 3.66 17.15
C LEU A 47 6.87 4.95 17.34
N GLY A 48 5.54 4.87 17.46
CA GLY A 48 4.66 6.02 17.65
C GLY A 48 4.65 6.97 16.45
N ARG A 49 4.70 6.44 15.23
CA ARG A 49 4.72 7.26 14.00
C ARG A 49 3.69 6.80 12.98
N ARG A 50 3.20 7.77 12.20
CA ARG A 50 2.35 7.51 11.03
C ARG A 50 3.20 7.09 9.83
N VAL A 51 2.76 6.05 9.13
CA VAL A 51 3.42 5.49 7.95
C VAL A 51 2.42 5.33 6.81
N ALA A 52 2.92 5.25 5.59
CA ALA A 52 2.13 4.77 4.45
C ALA A 52 2.42 3.26 4.28
N LEU A 53 1.38 2.45 4.20
CA LEU A 53 1.44 0.99 4.07
C LEU A 53 0.88 0.59 2.71
N LYS A 54 1.73 0.04 1.83
CA LYS A 54 1.33 -0.49 0.52
C LYS A 54 1.13 -1.99 0.61
N VAL A 55 -0.01 -2.47 0.14
CA VAL A 55 -0.42 -3.88 0.21
C VAL A 55 -1.17 -4.28 -1.04
N LEU A 56 -1.10 -5.57 -1.40
CA LEU A 56 -1.90 -6.13 -2.49
C LEU A 56 -3.39 -6.13 -2.14
N ASP A 57 -4.23 -5.97 -3.15
CA ASP A 57 -5.68 -5.93 -2.95
C ASP A 57 -6.27 -7.31 -2.65
N THR A 58 -5.70 -8.37 -3.22
CA THR A 58 -6.07 -9.76 -3.00
C THR A 58 -4.83 -10.61 -2.79
N PRO A 59 -4.96 -11.79 -2.17
CA PRO A 59 -3.90 -12.80 -2.19
C PRO A 59 -3.47 -13.09 -3.63
N ASP A 60 -2.17 -13.24 -3.82
CA ASP A 60 -1.57 -13.40 -5.13
C ASP A 60 -1.36 -14.88 -5.44
N GLY A 61 -2.24 -15.45 -6.26
CA GLY A 61 -2.26 -16.89 -6.53
C GLY A 61 -1.02 -17.41 -7.26
N ASN A 62 -0.35 -16.60 -8.08
CA ASN A 62 0.85 -17.02 -8.83
C ASN A 62 2.16 -16.38 -8.31
N GLY A 63 2.08 -15.51 -7.30
CA GLY A 63 3.23 -14.84 -6.70
C GLY A 63 3.87 -13.73 -7.55
N GLU A 64 3.34 -13.41 -8.73
CA GLU A 64 3.92 -12.40 -9.62
C GLU A 64 3.78 -10.98 -9.05
N LEU A 65 2.60 -10.64 -8.51
CA LEU A 65 2.35 -9.34 -7.89
C LEU A 65 3.16 -9.17 -6.60
N THR A 66 3.30 -10.24 -5.83
CA THR A 66 4.14 -10.32 -4.65
C THR A 66 5.60 -10.07 -5.01
N CYS A 67 6.11 -10.73 -6.06
CA CYS A 67 7.45 -10.50 -6.57
C CYS A 67 7.66 -9.04 -7.00
N ARG A 68 6.69 -8.44 -7.70
CA ARG A 68 6.74 -7.04 -8.13
C ARG A 68 6.75 -6.07 -6.93
N LEU A 69 5.87 -6.27 -5.96
CA LEU A 69 5.81 -5.43 -4.74
C LEU A 69 7.11 -5.53 -3.93
N MET A 70 7.65 -6.74 -3.76
CA MET A 70 8.91 -6.95 -3.05
C MET A 70 10.10 -6.35 -3.81
N ARG A 71 10.09 -6.42 -5.15
CA ARG A 71 11.12 -5.78 -5.98
C ARG A 71 11.08 -4.26 -5.82
N GLU A 72 9.90 -3.66 -5.84
CA GLU A 72 9.72 -2.23 -5.58
C GLU A 72 10.26 -1.83 -4.20
N ALA A 73 9.87 -2.56 -3.15
CA ALA A 73 10.33 -2.30 -1.78
C ALA A 73 11.86 -2.36 -1.68
N ARG A 74 12.49 -3.39 -2.28
CA ARG A 74 13.95 -3.54 -2.29
C ARG A 74 14.67 -2.44 -3.04
N ILE A 75 14.14 -2.01 -4.19
CA ILE A 75 14.72 -0.90 -4.96
C ILE A 75 14.65 0.37 -4.13
N LEU A 76 13.47 0.71 -3.58
CA LEU A 76 13.30 1.92 -2.77
C LEU A 76 14.14 1.91 -1.50
N ALA A 77 14.32 0.74 -0.86
CA ALA A 77 15.14 0.60 0.34
C ALA A 77 16.65 0.82 0.10
N GLN A 78 17.12 0.75 -1.15
CA GLN A 78 18.52 0.98 -1.52
C GLN A 78 18.80 2.43 -1.94
N LEU A 79 17.77 3.28 -2.02
CA LEU A 79 17.89 4.64 -2.50
C LEU A 79 17.87 5.63 -1.34
N GLU A 80 18.96 6.40 -1.19
CA GLU A 80 19.09 7.47 -0.22
C GLU A 80 19.09 8.83 -0.94
N HIS A 81 17.92 9.46 -1.03
CA HIS A 81 17.79 10.78 -1.65
C HIS A 81 16.59 11.54 -1.07
N PRO A 82 16.67 12.86 -0.81
CA PRO A 82 15.58 13.64 -0.21
C PRO A 82 14.26 13.60 -1.01
N GLY A 83 14.34 13.42 -2.32
CA GLY A 83 13.18 13.29 -3.21
C GLY A 83 12.58 11.88 -3.31
N ILE A 84 13.14 10.88 -2.61
CA ILE A 84 12.68 9.49 -2.65
C ILE A 84 12.14 9.11 -1.28
N VAL A 85 10.96 8.51 -1.25
CA VAL A 85 10.32 8.09 -0.01
C VAL A 85 11.03 6.84 0.53
N PRO A 86 11.62 6.89 1.73
CA PRO A 86 12.31 5.72 2.29
C PRO A 86 11.31 4.66 2.72
N VAL A 87 11.62 3.40 2.40
CA VAL A 87 10.95 2.21 2.95
C VAL A 87 11.42 2.01 4.38
N HIS A 88 10.49 1.64 5.26
CA HIS A 88 10.73 1.43 6.68
C HIS A 88 10.72 -0.05 7.07
N ASP A 89 9.87 -0.85 6.45
CA ASP A 89 9.67 -2.24 6.84
C ASP A 89 8.95 -3.04 5.75
N VAL A 90 9.05 -4.36 5.82
CA VAL A 90 8.28 -5.32 5.02
C VAL A 90 7.66 -6.35 5.95
N GLY A 91 6.43 -6.75 5.68
CA GLY A 91 5.74 -7.77 6.46
C GLY A 91 4.74 -8.57 5.64
N ALA A 92 4.06 -9.47 6.34
CA ALA A 92 2.97 -10.28 5.79
C ALA A 92 1.74 -10.15 6.68
N LEU A 93 0.57 -10.18 6.05
CA LEU A 93 -0.73 -10.25 6.71
C LEU A 93 -1.08 -11.70 7.10
N PRO A 94 -2.06 -11.91 8.00
CA PRO A 94 -2.56 -13.24 8.33
C PRO A 94 -3.08 -14.04 7.12
N ASP A 95 -3.58 -13.34 6.10
CA ASP A 95 -4.07 -13.94 4.85
C ASP A 95 -2.96 -14.22 3.82
N GLY A 96 -1.69 -14.00 4.19
CA GLY A 96 -0.51 -14.26 3.35
C GLY A 96 -0.14 -13.13 2.40
N ARG A 97 -0.95 -12.06 2.29
CA ARG A 97 -0.57 -10.89 1.48
C ARG A 97 0.66 -10.20 2.07
N VAL A 98 1.58 -9.80 1.20
CA VAL A 98 2.73 -8.99 1.57
C VAL A 98 2.39 -7.51 1.61
N PHE A 99 3.02 -6.78 2.52
CA PHE A 99 3.00 -5.33 2.56
C PHE A 99 4.38 -4.77 2.81
N TYR A 100 4.59 -3.51 2.44
CA TYR A 100 5.72 -2.73 2.94
C TYR A 100 5.23 -1.40 3.48
N THR A 101 5.97 -0.84 4.44
CA THR A 101 5.71 0.50 4.97
C THR A 101 6.79 1.46 4.52
N MET A 102 6.41 2.72 4.37
CA MET A 102 7.29 3.80 3.95
C MET A 102 6.90 5.10 4.67
N LYS A 103 7.75 6.12 4.58
CA LYS A 103 7.45 7.44 5.15
C LYS A 103 6.09 7.93 4.66
N PHE A 104 5.23 8.33 5.59
CA PHE A 104 4.01 9.05 5.26
C PHE A 104 4.40 10.47 4.84
N VAL A 105 4.01 10.89 3.64
CA VAL A 105 4.27 12.25 3.13
C VAL A 105 3.00 13.06 3.26
N GLU A 106 3.05 14.08 4.09
CA GLU A 106 1.98 15.08 4.20
C GLU A 106 2.02 16.00 3.00
N GLY A 107 0.91 16.09 2.27
CA GLY A 107 0.80 16.91 1.08
C GLY A 107 -0.27 16.41 0.13
N LEU A 108 -0.39 17.09 -1.00
CA LEU A 108 -1.31 16.74 -2.07
C LEU A 108 -0.52 16.12 -3.23
N ARG A 109 -1.15 15.15 -3.89
CA ARG A 109 -0.56 14.49 -5.05
C ARG A 109 -0.41 15.50 -6.19
N LEU A 110 0.70 15.39 -6.93
CA LEU A 110 1.05 16.32 -7.99
C LEU A 110 0.00 16.36 -9.13
N ASP A 111 -0.67 15.24 -9.41
CA ASP A 111 -1.76 15.16 -10.39
C ASP A 111 -2.97 16.05 -10.06
N LYS A 112 -3.06 16.57 -8.83
CA LYS A 112 -4.08 17.58 -8.47
C LYS A 112 -3.69 19.01 -8.84
N TYR A 113 -2.45 19.24 -9.27
CA TYR A 113 -1.91 20.57 -9.60
C TYR A 113 -1.54 20.74 -11.07
N ILE A 114 -1.46 19.64 -11.82
CA ILE A 114 -1.16 19.68 -13.25
C ILE A 114 -2.49 19.58 -14.00
N VAL A 115 -2.80 20.63 -14.76
CA VAL A 115 -4.02 20.79 -15.58
C VAL A 115 -3.88 20.01 -16.89
#